data_AF-A0ABD4S6D9-F1
#
_entry.id   AF-A0ABD4S6D9-F1
#
_cell.length_a   1.000
_cell.length_b   1.000
_cell.length_c   1.000
_cell.angle_alpha   90.00
_cell.angle_beta   90.00
_cell.angle_gamma   90.00
#
_symmetry.space_group_name_H-M   'P 1'
#
loop_
_entity.id
_entity.type
_entity.pdbx_description
1 polymer ?
#
loop_
_entity_poly.entity_id
_entity_poly.type
_entity_poly.pdbx_seq_one_letter_code
_entity_poly.pdbx_strand_id
1 'polypeptide(L)'
;MIFLGNLSNTNYIDVKKVGLINYTPSDLSSEELKQGILVDNIMQEELREGYYSTLYVNTLTKETHYKYELIVKSKEELEKENLINKVNSTEQTIADLTFQLMSNGVI
;
A
#
# COMPACT_ATOMS: atom_id res chain seq x y z
N MET A 1 0.93 16.31 19.12
CA MET A 1 -0.16 16.66 18.19
C MET A 1 0.41 16.67 16.78
N ILE A 2 -0.37 16.16 15.83
CA ILE A 2 -0.02 16.03 14.41
C ILE A 2 -1.12 16.72 13.62
N PHE A 3 -0.76 17.50 12.61
CA PHE A 3 -1.72 18.17 11.74
C PHE A 3 -1.97 17.34 10.48
N LEU A 4 -3.25 17.10 10.19
CA LEU A 4 -3.72 16.44 8.98
C LEU A 4 -4.41 17.48 8.10
N GLY A 5 -3.83 17.73 6.93
CA GLY A 5 -4.27 18.74 5.98
C GLY A 5 -4.73 18.16 4.65
N ASN A 6 -5.16 19.05 3.75
CA ASN A 6 -5.64 18.72 2.42
C ASN A 6 -6.77 17.66 2.47
N LEU A 7 -7.74 17.91 3.37
CA LEU A 7 -8.81 16.98 3.69
C LEU A 7 -9.83 16.93 2.56
N SER A 8 -10.00 15.76 1.95
CA SER A 8 -10.97 15.53 0.88
C SER A 8 -12.21 14.80 1.39
N ASN A 9 -13.38 15.17 0.88
CA ASN A 9 -14.64 14.52 1.24
C ASN A 9 -14.67 13.05 0.81
N THR A 10 -15.35 12.23 1.60
CA THR A 10 -15.67 10.85 1.24
C THR A 10 -17.19 10.65 1.21
N ASN A 11 -17.64 9.41 0.97
CA ASN A 11 -19.05 9.04 1.05
C ASN A 11 -19.63 9.16 2.47
N TYR A 12 -18.79 9.28 3.50
CA TYR A 12 -19.19 9.50 4.88
C TYR A 12 -18.87 10.93 5.27
N ILE A 13 -19.85 11.64 5.83
CA ILE A 13 -19.76 13.07 6.13
C ILE A 13 -18.60 13.40 7.10
N ASP A 14 -18.44 12.54 8.11
CA ASP A 14 -17.45 12.69 9.18
C ASP A 14 -16.10 12.07 8.85
N VAL A 15 -15.95 11.39 7.71
CA VAL A 15 -14.68 10.79 7.31
C VAL A 15 -14.07 11.57 6.16
N LYS A 16 -12.84 12.05 6.37
CA LYS A 16 -12.06 12.74 5.35
C LYS A 16 -10.84 11.91 4.94
N LYS A 17 -10.53 11.93 3.65
CA LYS A 17 -9.25 11.44 3.14
C LYS A 17 -8.18 12.47 3.44
N VAL A 18 -7.05 12.05 3.98
CA VAL A 18 -5.91 12.91 4.32
C VAL A 18 -4.96 13.00 3.14
N GLY A 19 -4.58 14.22 2.75
CA GLY A 19 -3.61 14.45 1.67
C GLY A 19 -2.27 15.02 2.16
N LEU A 20 -2.20 15.51 3.39
CA LEU A 20 -0.99 16.07 3.99
C LEU A 20 -0.88 15.68 5.46
N ILE A 21 0.30 15.26 5.89
CA ILE A 21 0.63 15.00 7.29
C ILE A 21 1.77 15.94 7.68
N ASN A 22 1.60 16.72 8.74
CA ASN A 22 2.63 17.58 9.30
C ASN A 22 2.84 17.25 10.80
N TYR A 23 4.05 16.80 11.13
CA TYR A 23 4.44 16.40 12.50
C TYR A 23 4.93 17.57 13.36
N THR A 24 5.13 18.77 12.79
CA THR A 24 5.50 20.00 13.51
C THR A 24 4.42 21.08 13.33
N PRO A 25 3.20 20.86 13.86
CA PRO A 25 2.11 21.83 13.71
C PRO A 25 2.39 23.20 14.36
N SER A 26 3.42 23.30 15.21
CA SER A 26 3.90 24.57 15.79
C SER A 26 4.38 25.58 14.74
N ASP A 27 4.79 25.11 13.57
CA ASP A 27 5.37 25.95 12.52
C ASP A 27 4.29 26.52 11.58
N LEU A 28 3.05 26.03 11.73
CA LEU A 28 1.90 26.46 10.93
C LEU A 28 1.25 27.71 11.54
N SER A 29 0.87 28.63 10.66
CA SER A 29 0.08 29.79 11.03
C SER A 29 -1.32 29.37 11.50
N SER A 30 -1.98 30.25 12.27
CA SER A 30 -3.36 30.02 12.70
C SER A 30 -4.35 29.85 11.55
N GLU A 31 -4.04 30.40 10.37
CA GLU A 31 -4.89 30.25 9.19
C GLU A 31 -4.71 28.88 8.53
N GLU A 32 -3.48 28.38 8.45
CA GLU A 32 -3.20 27.02 7.97
C GLU A 32 -3.81 25.96 8.90
N LEU A 33 -3.75 26.19 10.21
CA LEU A 33 -4.35 25.28 11.20
C LEU A 33 -5.86 25.14 11.06
N LYS A 34 -6.56 26.16 10.50
CA LYS A 34 -8.02 26.08 10.22
C LYS A 34 -8.34 25.20 9.01
N GLN A 35 -7.36 24.90 8.14
CA GLN A 35 -7.56 24.14 6.90
C GLN A 35 -7.40 22.62 7.08
N GLY A 36 -7.27 22.15 8.32
CA GLY A 36 -7.08 20.74 8.62
C GLY A 36 -7.55 20.38 10.02
N ILE A 37 -7.06 19.26 10.53
CA ILE A 37 -7.42 18.74 11.85
C ILE A 37 -6.17 18.35 12.64
N LEU A 38 -6.15 18.73 13.92
CA LEU A 38 -5.11 18.31 14.86
C LEU A 38 -5.55 17.04 15.58
N VAL A 39 -4.73 16.01 15.47
CA VAL A 39 -4.89 14.71 16.12
C VAL A 39 -3.72 14.45 17.09
N ASP A 40 -3.92 13.58 18.06
CA ASP A 40 -2.86 13.25 19.03
C ASP A 40 -1.88 12.23 18.47
N ASN A 41 -2.39 11.25 17.74
CA ASN A 41 -1.64 10.17 17.12
C ASN A 41 -2.19 9.81 15.74
N ILE A 42 -1.35 9.16 14.93
CA ILE A 42 -1.74 8.47 13.71
C ILE A 42 -1.53 6.98 13.96
N MET A 43 -2.47 6.15 13.53
CA MET A 43 -2.30 4.70 13.57
C MET A 43 -1.03 4.30 12.81
N GLN A 44 -0.33 3.26 13.25
CA GLN A 44 0.80 2.76 12.48
C GLN A 44 0.30 2.12 11.17
N GLU A 45 0.90 2.49 10.04
CA GLU A 45 0.62 1.89 8.75
C GLU A 45 1.14 0.43 8.71
N GLU A 46 0.31 -0.48 8.19
CA GLU A 46 0.73 -1.85 7.91
C GLU A 46 1.16 -1.97 6.46
N LEU A 47 2.40 -2.42 6.21
CA LEU A 47 2.84 -2.73 4.87
C LEU A 47 2.14 -3.99 4.37
N ARG A 48 1.42 -3.87 3.25
CA ARG A 48 0.71 -4.97 2.60
C ARG A 48 1.21 -5.10 1.16
N GLU A 49 1.86 -6.21 0.85
CA GLU A 49 2.43 -6.45 -0.48
C GLU A 49 1.37 -6.35 -1.56
N GLY A 50 1.63 -5.53 -2.59
CA GLY A 50 0.69 -5.31 -3.69
C GLY A 50 -0.48 -4.37 -3.38
N TYR A 51 -0.47 -3.68 -2.23
CA TYR A 51 -1.47 -2.67 -1.89
C TYR A 51 -0.82 -1.31 -1.66
N TYR A 52 -1.52 -0.24 -2.02
CA TYR A 52 -1.22 1.09 -1.50
C TYR A 52 -2.19 1.42 -0.38
N SER A 53 -1.71 2.11 0.65
CA SER A 53 -2.54 2.58 1.74
C SER A 53 -2.98 4.02 1.49
N THR A 54 -4.12 4.40 2.06
CA THR A 54 -4.57 5.79 2.11
C THR A 54 -5.08 6.07 3.52
N LEU A 55 -4.59 7.17 4.12
CA LEU A 55 -4.98 7.60 5.45
C LEU A 55 -6.32 8.36 5.43
N TYR A 56 -7.18 8.03 6.38
CA TYR A 56 -8.44 8.71 6.64
C TYR A 56 -8.52 9.13 8.10
N VAL A 57 -9.30 10.17 8.37
CA VAL A 57 -9.58 10.68 9.72
C VAL A 57 -11.07 10.87 9.93
N ASN A 58 -11.57 10.48 11.10
CA ASN A 58 -12.89 10.86 11.57
C ASN A 58 -12.81 12.27 12.18
N THR A 59 -13.56 13.23 11.65
CA THR A 59 -13.49 14.62 12.10
C THR A 59 -14.15 14.87 13.45
N LEU A 60 -15.02 13.96 13.90
CA LEU A 60 -15.66 14.03 15.22
C LEU A 60 -14.79 13.39 16.30
N THR A 61 -14.33 12.15 16.07
CA THR A 61 -13.56 11.39 17.07
C THR A 61 -12.06 11.65 17.00
N LYS A 62 -11.57 12.26 15.92
CA LYS A 62 -10.14 12.44 15.60
C LYS A 62 -9.35 11.14 15.44
N GLU A 63 -10.05 10.01 15.34
CA GLU A 63 -9.42 8.72 15.10
C GLU A 63 -9.01 8.57 13.63
N THR A 64 -7.87 7.93 13.41
CA THR A 64 -7.30 7.70 12.07
C THR A 64 -7.33 6.23 11.70
N HIS A 65 -7.49 5.93 10.41
CA HIS A 65 -7.43 4.57 9.89
C HIS A 65 -6.91 4.55 8.46
N TYR A 66 -6.30 3.43 8.05
CA TYR A 66 -5.88 3.20 6.68
C TYR A 66 -6.90 2.36 5.92
N LYS A 67 -7.14 2.72 4.66
CA LYS A 67 -7.73 1.81 3.67
C LYS A 67 -6.66 1.36 2.71
N TYR A 68 -6.71 0.09 2.32
CA TYR A 68 -5.74 -0.54 1.44
C TYR A 68 -6.42 -0.88 0.13
N GLU A 69 -5.86 -0.38 -0.95
CA GLU A 69 -6.36 -0.60 -2.30
C GLU A 69 -5.31 -1.37 -3.09
N LEU A 70 -5.75 -2.38 -3.83
CA LEU A 70 -4.85 -3.25 -4.60
C LEU A 70 -4.16 -2.40 -5.67
N ILE A 71 -2.84 -2.50 -5.76
CA ILE A 71 -2.07 -1.96 -6.87
C ILE A 71 -2.40 -2.83 -8.08
N VAL A 72 -3.23 -2.29 -8.97
CA VAL A 72 -3.52 -2.94 -10.25
C VAL A 72 -2.22 -2.94 -11.04
N LYS A 73 -1.61 -4.12 -11.20
CA LYS A 73 -0.44 -4.29 -12.07
C LYS A 73 -0.80 -3.81 -13.47
N SER A 74 0.09 -3.06 -14.08
CA SER A 74 -0.03 -2.74 -15.50
C SER A 74 0.01 -4.02 -16.35
N LYS A 75 -0.51 -3.94 -17.57
CA LYS A 75 -0.45 -5.07 -18.52
C LYS A 75 0.98 -5.56 -18.75
N GLU A 76 1.93 -4.63 -18.85
CA GLU A 76 3.36 -4.93 -19.05
C GLU A 76 3.97 -5.66 -17.85
N GLU A 77 3.62 -5.26 -16.62
CA GLU A 77 4.05 -5.94 -15.40
C GLU A 77 3.45 -7.36 -15.31
N LEU A 78 2.19 -7.52 -15.70
CA LEU A 78 1.52 -8.81 -15.74
C LEU A 78 2.15 -9.74 -16.78
N GLU A 79 2.48 -9.22 -17.96
CA GLU A 79 3.17 -9.98 -19.02
C GLU A 79 4.57 -10.40 -18.59
N LYS A 80 5.33 -9.51 -17.95
CA LYS A 80 6.66 -9.82 -17.40
C LYS A 80 6.59 -10.91 -16.34
N GLU A 81 5.65 -10.83 -15.40
CA GLU A 81 5.45 -11.83 -14.37
C GLU A 81 5.10 -13.21 -14.98
N ASN A 82 4.22 -13.23 -15.97
CA ASN A 82 3.87 -14.46 -16.69
C ASN A 82 5.07 -15.10 -17.39
N LEU A 83 5.95 -14.30 -18.00
CA LEU A 83 7.17 -14.79 -18.63
C LEU A 83 8.13 -15.40 -17.60
N ILE A 84 8.33 -14.73 -16.45
CA ILE A 84 9.18 -15.23 -15.36
C ILE A 84 8.64 -16.56 -14.83
N ASN A 85 7.34 -16.63 -14.56
CA ASN A 85 6.71 -17.85 -14.05
C ASN A 85 6.84 -19.03 -15.04
N LYS A 86 6.77 -18.75 -16.34
CA LYS A 86 6.95 -19.77 -17.39
C LYS A 86 8.40 -20.25 -17.48
N VAL A 87 9.38 -19.36 -17.30
CA VAL A 87 10.80 -19.75 -17.25
C VAL A 87 11.05 -20.65 -16.04
N ASN A 88 10.62 -20.23 -14.85
CA ASN A 88 10.81 -20.99 -13.62
C ASN A 88 10.18 -22.39 -13.70
N SER A 89 8.96 -22.52 -14.25
CA SER A 89 8.33 -23.84 -14.41
C SER A 89 9.04 -24.74 -15.41
N THR A 90 9.59 -24.15 -16.48
CA THR A 90 10.39 -24.88 -17.46
C THR A 90 11.69 -25.37 -16.85
N GLU A 91 12.37 -24.54 -16.06
CA GLU A 91 13.60 -24.91 -15.35
C GLU A 91 13.36 -26.06 -14.35
N GLN A 92 12.26 -26.00 -13.59
CA GLN A 92 11.86 -27.10 -12.70
C GLN A 92 11.58 -28.38 -13.48
N THR A 93 10.84 -28.30 -14.59
CA THR A 93 10.55 -29.48 -15.43
C THR A 93 11.84 -30.11 -15.98
N ILE A 94 12.80 -29.29 -16.41
CA ILE A 94 14.11 -29.78 -16.88
C ILE A 94 14.88 -30.46 -15.74
N ALA A 95 14.90 -29.86 -14.54
CA ALA A 95 15.57 -30.45 -13.38
C ALA A 95 14.98 -31.82 -13.03
N ASP A 96 13.64 -31.94 -13.02
CA ASP A 96 12.94 -33.19 -12.74
C ASP A 96 13.24 -34.27 -13.79
N LEU A 97 13.21 -33.93 -15.07
CA LEU A 97 13.55 -34.85 -16.16
C LEU A 97 15.01 -35.32 -16.09
N THR A 98 15.93 -34.39 -15.77
CA THR A 98 17.36 -34.70 -15.63
C THR A 98 17.58 -35.68 -14.46
N PHE A 99 16.90 -35.46 -13.34
CA PHE A 99 16.94 -36.36 -12.19
C PHE A 99 16.41 -37.76 -12.52
N GLN A 100 15.31 -37.85 -13.27
CA GLN A 100 14.75 -39.14 -13.72
C GLN A 100 15.70 -39.89 -14.65
N LEU A 101 16.35 -39.19 -15.59
CA LEU A 101 17.31 -39.80 -16.50
C LEU A 101 18.55 -40.34 -15.77
N MET A 102 19.07 -39.60 -14.79
CA MET A 102 20.16 -40.04 -13.92
C MET A 102 19.73 -41.24 -13.04
N SER A 103 18.50 -41.23 -12.53
CA SER A 103 17.99 -42.31 -11.67
C SER A 103 17.72 -43.61 -12.43
N ASN A 104 17.37 -43.51 -13.72
CA ASN A 104 17.08 -44.66 -14.58
C ASN A 104 18.30 -45.18 -15.37
N GLY A 105 19.51 -44.62 -15.14
CA GLY A 105 20.77 -45.11 -15.72
C GLY A 105 20.86 -44.98 -17.25
N VAL A 106 20.15 -44.02 -17.85
CA VAL A 106 20.19 -43.75 -19.31
C VAL A 106 21.33 -42.79 -19.65
N ILE A 107 22.00 -42.22 -18.65
CA ILE A 107 23.20 -41.38 -18.72
C ILE A 107 24.14 -41.76 -17.57
#